data_AF-A0A1Y2JNP9-F1
#
_entry.id   AF-A0A1Y2JNP9-F1
#
_cell.length_a   1.000
_cell.length_b   1.000
_cell.length_c   1.000
_cell.angle_alpha   90.00
_cell.angle_beta   90.00
_cell.angle_gamma   90.00
#
_symmetry.space_group_name_H-M   'P 1'
#
loop_
_entity.id
_entity.type
_entity.pdbx_description
1 polymer ?
#
loop_
_entity_poly.entity_id
_entity_poly.type
_entity_poly.pdbx_seq_one_letter_code
_entity_poly.pdbx_strand_id
1 'polypeptide(L)'
;MSRKRPNTLFWRRTMTALGVIYGKSARRGGEKLFDLERGKLRARIDCNLSDAQRAHYEELLAAALRQHVGEARAKSEEAERAAAMFDRDSVYRRAGYMGTATDRTIDYLVDLGFEEREAA
;
A
#
# COMPACT_ATOMS: atom_id res chain seq x y z
N MET A 1 -38.19 -8.36 -18.40
CA MET A 1 -36.71 -8.38 -18.21
C MET A 1 -36.19 -6.95 -18.15
N SER A 2 -35.79 -6.46 -16.98
CA SER A 2 -35.22 -5.11 -16.83
C SER A 2 -33.82 -5.06 -17.42
N ARG A 3 -33.61 -4.28 -18.48
CA ARG A 3 -32.28 -4.04 -19.07
C ARG A 3 -31.42 -3.32 -18.02
N LYS A 4 -30.38 -3.98 -17.51
CA LYS A 4 -29.39 -3.34 -16.62
C LYS A 4 -28.86 -2.09 -17.31
N ARG A 5 -29.07 -0.92 -16.70
CA ARG A 5 -28.49 0.33 -17.20
C ARG A 5 -26.96 0.19 -17.30
N PRO A 6 -26.36 0.61 -18.42
CA PRO A 6 -24.90 0.62 -18.56
C PRO A 6 -24.30 1.58 -17.53
N ASN A 7 -23.17 1.18 -16.95
CA ASN A 7 -22.47 1.99 -15.96
C ASN A 7 -21.91 3.27 -16.59
N THR A 8 -22.04 4.39 -15.90
CA THR A 8 -21.37 5.64 -16.26
C THR A 8 -19.84 5.48 -16.25
N LEU A 9 -19.14 6.35 -17.00
CA LEU A 9 -17.67 6.39 -16.96
C LEU A 9 -17.17 6.74 -15.56
N PHE A 10 -17.84 7.69 -14.90
CA PHE A 10 -17.52 8.10 -13.54
C PHE A 10 -17.61 6.93 -12.56
N TRP A 11 -18.74 6.19 -12.57
CA TRP A 11 -18.89 4.98 -11.75
C TRP A 11 -17.75 3.99 -11.95
N ARG A 12 -17.34 3.73 -13.20
CA ARG A 12 -16.24 2.80 -13.49
C ARG A 12 -14.93 3.27 -12.89
N ARG A 13 -14.57 4.54 -13.08
CA ARG A 13 -13.34 5.14 -12.52
C ARG A 13 -13.35 5.10 -11.00
N THR A 14 -14.46 5.47 -10.37
CA THR A 14 -14.64 5.42 -8.92
C THR A 14 -14.45 4.01 -8.39
N MET A 15 -15.08 3.00 -9.02
CA MET A 15 -14.93 1.61 -8.58
C MET A 15 -13.50 1.07 -8.77
N THR A 16 -12.80 1.48 -9.84
CA THR A 16 -11.38 1.14 -10.01
C THR A 16 -10.53 1.73 -8.88
N ALA A 17 -10.69 3.02 -8.57
CA ALA A 17 -9.96 3.67 -7.48
C ALA A 17 -10.25 3.03 -6.12
N LEU A 18 -11.52 2.79 -5.80
CA LEU A 18 -11.92 2.10 -4.57
C LEU A 18 -11.41 0.65 -4.51
N GLY A 19 -11.28 0.00 -5.67
CA GLY A 19 -10.68 -1.33 -5.80
C GLY A 19 -9.20 -1.34 -5.41
N VAL A 20 -8.45 -0.30 -5.77
CA VAL A 20 -7.06 -0.13 -5.34
C VAL A 20 -6.98 0.06 -3.83
N ILE A 21 -7.78 0.98 -3.28
CA ILE A 21 -7.69 1.35 -1.85
C ILE A 21 -8.18 0.23 -0.92
N TYR A 22 -9.33 -0.38 -1.24
CA TYR A 22 -10.05 -1.27 -0.31
C TYR A 22 -10.18 -2.72 -0.81
N GLY A 23 -9.67 -3.04 -2.00
CA GLY A 23 -9.72 -4.39 -2.57
C GLY A 23 -11.13 -4.97 -2.63
N LYS A 24 -11.32 -6.16 -2.03
CA LYS A 24 -12.62 -6.87 -1.97
C LYS A 24 -13.73 -6.05 -1.30
N SER A 25 -13.37 -5.08 -0.46
CA SER A 25 -14.30 -4.22 0.27
C SER A 25 -14.60 -2.90 -0.43
N ALA A 26 -14.21 -2.71 -1.70
CA ALA A 26 -14.36 -1.48 -2.49
C ALA A 26 -15.71 -0.77 -2.32
N ARG A 27 -16.83 -1.52 -2.41
CA ARG A 27 -18.16 -0.93 -2.24
C ARG A 27 -18.38 -0.37 -0.84
N ARG A 28 -18.06 -1.15 0.19
CA ARG A 28 -18.27 -0.72 1.57
C ARG A 28 -17.28 0.35 2.01
N GLY A 29 -16.06 0.31 1.48
CA GLY A 29 -15.08 1.38 1.66
C GLY A 29 -15.55 2.68 1.01
N GLY A 30 -16.06 2.61 -0.22
CA GLY A 30 -16.63 3.79 -0.91
C GLY A 30 -17.84 4.38 -0.20
N GLU A 31 -18.73 3.55 0.36
CA GLU A 31 -19.85 4.02 1.19
C GLU A 31 -19.36 4.82 2.39
N LYS A 32 -18.32 4.33 3.09
CA LYS A 32 -17.72 5.07 4.21
C LYS A 32 -17.00 6.34 3.75
N LEU A 33 -16.22 6.26 2.67
CA LEU A 33 -15.43 7.39 2.17
C LEU A 33 -16.30 8.58 1.77
N PHE A 34 -17.47 8.30 1.19
CA PHE A 34 -18.41 9.32 0.73
C PHE A 34 -19.54 9.61 1.72
N ASP A 35 -19.46 9.07 2.94
CA ASP A 35 -20.48 9.18 3.99
C ASP A 35 -21.90 8.82 3.49
N LEU A 36 -22.02 7.64 2.88
CA LEU A 36 -23.26 7.12 2.32
C LEU A 36 -23.77 5.92 3.12
N GLU A 37 -25.10 5.80 3.17
CA GLU A 37 -25.74 4.60 3.69
C GLU A 37 -25.38 3.35 2.89
N ARG A 38 -25.49 2.20 3.55
CA ARG A 38 -25.20 0.91 2.95
C ARG A 38 -26.09 0.64 1.75
N GLY A 39 -25.48 0.22 0.65
CA GLY A 39 -26.14 -0.09 -0.63
C GLY A 39 -26.41 1.14 -1.51
N LYS A 40 -26.14 2.36 -1.04
CA LYS A 40 -26.46 3.59 -1.79
C LYS A 40 -25.37 4.05 -2.74
N LEU A 41 -24.15 3.49 -2.66
CA LEU A 41 -23.00 3.94 -3.45
C LEU A 41 -23.31 4.05 -4.94
N ARG A 42 -23.88 2.99 -5.53
CA ARG A 42 -24.22 3.01 -6.96
C ARG A 42 -25.32 4.02 -7.28
N ALA A 43 -26.38 4.08 -6.48
CA ALA A 43 -27.46 5.03 -6.71
C ALA A 43 -26.97 6.49 -6.64
N ARG A 44 -25.94 6.76 -5.82
CA ARG A 44 -25.39 8.11 -5.64
C ARG A 44 -24.34 8.49 -6.67
N ILE A 45 -23.50 7.55 -7.10
CA ILE A 45 -22.37 7.81 -8.00
C ILE A 45 -22.73 7.55 -9.47
N ASP A 46 -23.62 6.60 -9.76
CA ASP A 46 -24.05 6.21 -11.11
C ASP A 46 -25.31 6.98 -11.56
N CYS A 47 -25.36 8.28 -11.25
CA CYS A 47 -26.45 9.19 -11.61
C CYS A 47 -25.91 10.53 -12.16
N ASN A 48 -26.80 11.44 -12.57
CA ASN A 48 -26.42 12.78 -13.01
C ASN A 48 -26.01 13.64 -11.81
N LEU A 49 -24.77 13.47 -11.37
CA LEU A 49 -24.11 14.37 -10.43
C LEU A 49 -23.83 15.70 -11.11
N SER A 50 -24.05 16.79 -10.36
CA SER A 50 -23.55 18.11 -10.76
C SER A 50 -22.02 18.11 -10.77
N ASP A 51 -21.42 19.03 -11.52
CA ASP A 51 -19.95 19.10 -11.61
C ASP A 51 -19.30 19.36 -10.24
N ALA A 52 -19.94 20.17 -9.39
CA ALA A 52 -19.49 20.40 -8.01
C ALA A 52 -19.50 19.12 -7.16
N GLN A 53 -20.56 18.30 -7.26
CA GLN A 53 -20.62 17.02 -6.56
C GLN A 53 -19.58 16.03 -7.09
N ARG A 54 -19.36 16.06 -8.41
CA ARG A 54 -18.40 15.19 -9.07
C ARG A 54 -16.97 15.54 -8.62
N ALA A 55 -16.62 16.82 -8.65
CA ALA A 55 -15.34 17.33 -8.16
C ALA A 55 -15.11 16.96 -6.69
N HIS A 56 -16.12 17.13 -5.84
CA HIS A 56 -16.02 16.76 -4.42
C HIS A 56 -15.69 15.28 -4.21
N TYR A 57 -16.35 14.36 -4.93
CA TYR A 57 -16.03 12.93 -4.84
C TYR A 57 -14.65 12.59 -5.42
N GLU A 58 -14.22 13.28 -6.47
CA GLU A 58 -12.87 13.13 -7.03
C GLU A 58 -11.79 13.58 -6.05
N GLU A 59 -12.01 14.67 -5.32
CA GLU A 59 -11.09 15.13 -4.27
C GLU A 59 -10.99 14.12 -3.12
N LEU A 60 -12.12 13.58 -2.64
CA LEU A 60 -12.13 12.55 -1.61
C LEU A 60 -11.39 11.27 -2.07
N LEU A 61 -11.60 10.83 -3.31
CA LEU A 61 -10.88 9.71 -3.89
C LEU A 61 -9.38 9.99 -4.02
N ALA A 62 -9.01 11.17 -4.48
CA ALA A 62 -7.62 11.56 -4.64
C ALA A 62 -6.89 11.61 -3.29
N ALA A 63 -7.53 12.16 -2.25
CA ALA A 63 -6.99 12.17 -0.90
C ALA A 63 -6.78 10.74 -0.37
N ALA A 64 -7.80 9.87 -0.51
CA ALA A 64 -7.71 8.48 -0.06
C ALA A 64 -6.64 7.68 -0.83
N LEU A 65 -6.50 7.89 -2.15
CA LEU A 65 -5.44 7.26 -2.94
C LEU A 65 -4.04 7.70 -2.48
N ARG A 66 -3.84 8.99 -2.21
CA ARG A 66 -2.55 9.51 -1.72
C ARG A 66 -2.19 8.90 -0.37
N GLN A 67 -3.17 8.81 0.54
CA GLN A 67 -2.98 8.15 1.83
C GLN A 67 -2.61 6.67 1.64
N HIS A 68 -3.35 5.95 0.80
CA HIS A 68 -3.07 4.54 0.52
C HIS A 68 -1.66 4.31 -0.03
N VAL A 69 -1.19 5.18 -0.93
CA VAL A 69 0.19 5.15 -1.44
C VAL A 69 1.20 5.38 -0.33
N GLY A 70 0.95 6.33 0.58
CA GLY A 70 1.81 6.57 1.74
C GLY A 70 1.92 5.34 2.65
N GLU A 71 0.79 4.71 2.98
CA GLU A 71 0.77 3.48 3.79
C GLU A 71 1.48 2.31 3.09
N ALA A 72 1.29 2.16 1.77
CA ALA A 72 1.96 1.13 0.99
C ALA A 72 3.48 1.32 0.96
N ARG A 73 3.97 2.56 0.83
CA ARG A 73 5.40 2.88 0.91
C ARG A 73 5.98 2.55 2.27
N ALA A 74 5.33 2.97 3.35
CA ALA A 74 5.78 2.66 4.71
C ALA A 74 5.89 1.15 4.94
N LYS A 75 4.92 0.36 4.46
CA LYS A 75 4.98 -1.11 4.53
C LYS A 75 6.10 -1.71 3.68
N SER A 76 6.40 -1.12 2.52
CA SER A 76 7.52 -1.53 1.68
C SER A 76 8.85 -1.30 2.42
N GLU A 77 9.04 -0.12 3.00
CA GLU A 77 10.25 0.20 3.78
C GLU A 77 10.40 -0.69 5.02
N GLU A 78 9.30 -1.02 5.70
CA GLU A 78 9.30 -1.97 6.81
C GLU A 78 9.71 -3.38 6.36
N ALA A 79 9.17 -3.85 5.22
CA ALA A 79 9.54 -5.13 4.65
C ALA A 79 11.02 -5.16 4.21
N GLU A 80 11.54 -4.08 3.63
CA GLU A 80 12.96 -3.94 3.28
C GLU A 80 13.85 -4.00 4.52
N ARG A 81 13.48 -3.31 5.61
CA ARG A 81 14.20 -3.40 6.90
C ARG A 81 14.17 -4.82 7.47
N ALA A 82 13.02 -5.48 7.42
CA ALA A 82 12.89 -6.86 7.89
C ALA A 82 13.74 -7.83 7.05
N ALA A 83 13.80 -7.65 5.73
CA ALA A 83 14.65 -8.44 4.84
C ALA A 83 16.13 -8.23 5.16
N ALA A 84 16.57 -6.97 5.32
CA ALA A 84 17.95 -6.65 5.69
C ALA A 84 18.35 -7.26 7.05
N MET A 85 17.46 -7.21 8.06
CA MET A 85 17.68 -7.86 9.35
C MET A 85 17.79 -9.38 9.21
N PHE A 86 16.89 -10.00 8.44
CA PHE A 86 16.93 -11.43 8.20
C PHE A 86 18.22 -11.87 7.51
N ASP A 87 18.68 -11.10 6.52
CA ASP A 87 19.95 -11.36 5.83
C ASP A 87 21.14 -11.21 6.78
N ARG A 88 21.17 -10.17 7.63
CA ARG A 88 22.18 -10.00 8.68
C ARG A 88 22.22 -11.21 9.62
N ASP A 89 21.08 -11.62 10.17
CA ASP A 89 20.96 -12.77 11.07
C ASP A 89 21.31 -14.09 10.37
N SER A 90 21.05 -14.19 9.06
CA SER A 90 21.42 -15.32 8.23
C SER A 90 22.94 -15.38 7.99
N VAL A 91 23.61 -14.24 7.83
CA VAL A 91 25.07 -14.16 7.70
C VAL A 91 25.75 -14.56 9.02
N TYR A 92 25.32 -14.02 10.17
CA TYR A 92 25.88 -14.43 11.47
C TYR A 92 25.65 -15.91 11.77
N ARG A 93 24.46 -16.45 11.46
CA ARG A 93 24.21 -17.90 11.60
C ARG A 93 25.10 -18.73 10.69
N ARG A 94 25.28 -18.34 9.42
CA ARG A 94 26.18 -19.04 8.48
C ARG A 94 27.64 -18.98 8.95
N ALA A 95 28.11 -17.85 9.45
CA ALA A 95 29.45 -17.70 10.02
C ALA A 95 29.65 -18.56 11.28
N GLY A 96 28.65 -18.58 12.18
CA GLY A 96 28.65 -19.43 13.36
C GLY A 96 28.61 -20.93 13.04
N TYR A 97 27.89 -21.33 11.99
CA TYR A 97 27.80 -22.73 11.55
C TYR A 97 29.09 -23.20 10.83
N MET A 98 29.78 -22.30 10.13
CA MET A 98 31.04 -22.60 9.45
C MET A 98 32.25 -22.60 10.40
N GLY A 99 32.06 -22.38 11.71
CA GLY A 99 33.13 -22.39 12.71
C GLY A 99 34.25 -21.37 12.44
N THR A 100 33.99 -20.40 11.57
CA THR A 100 34.96 -19.44 11.04
C THR A 100 34.36 -18.03 11.10
N ALA A 101 34.03 -17.58 12.30
CA ALA A 101 34.04 -16.14 12.55
C ALA A 101 35.51 -15.68 12.61
N THR A 102 36.16 -15.64 11.45
CA THR A 102 37.48 -15.02 11.27
C THR A 102 37.31 -13.56 10.87
N ASP A 103 38.32 -12.72 11.08
CA ASP A 103 38.32 -11.27 10.80
C ASP A 103 37.75 -10.88 9.42
N ARG A 104 37.84 -11.77 8.42
CA ARG A 104 37.27 -11.54 7.08
C ARG A 104 35.74 -11.45 7.05
N THR A 105 35.05 -12.12 7.97
CA THR A 105 33.59 -12.05 8.08
C THR A 105 33.16 -10.71 8.67
N ILE A 106 33.97 -10.14 9.58
CA ILE A 106 33.78 -8.80 10.11
C ILE A 106 34.04 -7.77 9.00
N ASP A 107 35.11 -7.92 8.21
CA ASP A 107 35.39 -7.05 7.06
C ASP A 107 34.26 -7.08 6.01
N TYR A 108 33.70 -8.26 5.71
CA TYR A 108 32.55 -8.38 4.80
C TYR A 108 31.28 -7.69 5.33
N LEU A 109 31.07 -7.72 6.65
CA LEU A 109 29.94 -7.04 7.30
C LEU A 109 30.15 -5.51 7.37
N VAL A 110 31.38 -5.05 7.56
CA VAL A 110 31.76 -3.62 7.48
C VAL A 110 31.60 -3.09 6.05
N ASP A 111 32.06 -3.84 5.03
CA ASP A 111 31.94 -3.45 3.61
C ASP A 111 30.48 -3.38 3.13
N LEU A 112 29.60 -4.19 3.73
CA LEU A 112 28.15 -4.12 3.50
C LEU A 112 27.45 -3.02 4.33
N GLY A 113 28.20 -2.26 5.13
CA GLY A 113 27.70 -1.14 5.95
C GLY A 113 26.98 -1.56 7.23
N PHE A 114 27.19 -2.80 7.70
CA PHE A 114 26.49 -3.36 8.87
C PHE A 114 27.24 -3.19 10.20
N GLU A 115 28.52 -2.79 10.20
CA GLU A 115 29.29 -2.39 11.39
C GLU A 115 30.19 -1.17 11.09
N GLU A 116 30.28 -0.23 12.03
CA GLU A 116 31.33 0.80 12.03
C GLU A 116 32.60 0.20 12.65
N ARG A 117 33.73 0.26 11.93
CA ARG A 117 35.03 -0.05 12.54
C ARG A 117 35.32 0.99 13.62
N GLU A 118 35.24 0.62 14.89
CA GLU A 118 35.93 1.37 15.93
C GLU A 118 37.44 1.25 15.67
N ALA A 119 38.03 2.34 15.17
CA ALA A 119 39.47 2.46 15.00
C ALA A 119 40.13 2.55 16.38
N ALA A 120 40.82 1.49 16.77
CA ALA A 120 41.75 1.49 17.91
C ALA A 120 43.09 2.13 17.54
#